data_AF-A0A7W1JV12-F1
#
_entry.id   AF-A0A7W1JV12-F1
#
_cell.length_a   1.000
_cell.length_b   1.000
_cell.length_c   1.000
_cell.angle_alpha   90.00
_cell.angle_beta   90.00
_cell.angle_gamma   90.00
#
_symmetry.space_group_name_H-M   'P 1'
#
loop_
_entity.id
_entity.type
_entity.pdbx_description
1 polymer ?
#
loop_
_entity_poly.entity_id
_entity_poly.type
_entity_poly.pdbx_seq_one_letter_code
_entity_poly.pdbx_strand_id
1 'polypeptide(L)'
;MNGTCPLDPADLARVLRPREEAEPLPAQAYLDPTVLGWEREHFFEASWVCVGREKDAPGPGDVFTAEVGRESVLLARGEDGRLRGFFNVCQHRGTRLVTEKACSAPGRIICPYHSWTYALDGRLLAAQHMAGARGFDRASIRLAPVPTEALAGWVFVNVTSTAAPLLEYLGNFPSRIERFGVESLRRAGRREYVAAANWKILSENYQECYHCPTIHPELTRVTPYRSGGRDEESLGPWVGGPMDLAEGCNTMSISGVTERDPIPGLPEEDRSRVFYYSVLPNLWISLHPDYVMTHSVWPLEPGRTRIVCEWLFPESVATAAGFDPGDAIEFWDLVNG
;
A
#
# COMPACT_ATOMS: atom_id res chain seq x y z
N MET A 1 -3.54 -7.70 22.67
CA MET A 1 -3.14 -8.85 23.49
C MET A 1 -1.69 -9.11 23.18
N ASN A 2 -0.78 -9.06 24.16
CA ASN A 2 0.63 -9.44 23.95
C ASN A 2 0.72 -10.97 23.77
N GLY A 3 0.52 -11.44 22.54
CA GLY A 3 0.61 -12.85 22.19
C GLY A 3 1.99 -13.19 21.66
N THR A 4 2.64 -14.20 22.24
CA THR A 4 3.79 -14.86 21.61
C THR A 4 3.42 -15.35 20.21
N CYS A 5 4.38 -15.27 19.27
CA CYS A 5 4.21 -15.83 17.93
C CYS A 5 3.72 -17.30 18.02
N PRO A 6 2.67 -17.69 17.28
CA PRO A 6 2.07 -19.02 17.36
C PRO A 6 2.88 -20.11 16.62
N LEU A 7 4.04 -19.77 16.08
CA LEU A 7 4.96 -20.71 15.46
C LEU A 7 5.99 -21.23 16.47
N ASP A 8 6.47 -22.46 16.27
CA ASP A 8 7.53 -23.03 17.10
C ASP A 8 8.80 -22.17 17.00
N PRO A 9 9.36 -21.68 18.12
CA PRO A 9 10.62 -20.94 18.12
C PRO A 9 11.78 -21.70 17.44
N ALA A 10 11.79 -23.03 17.49
CA ALA A 10 12.78 -23.84 16.79
C ALA A 10 12.63 -23.73 15.27
N ASP A 11 11.40 -23.71 14.75
CA ASP A 11 11.14 -23.50 13.31
C ASP A 11 11.58 -22.10 12.88
N LEU A 12 11.22 -21.08 13.66
CA LEU A 12 11.65 -19.70 13.40
C LEU A 12 13.17 -19.55 13.41
N ALA A 13 13.86 -20.23 14.33
CA ALA A 13 15.32 -20.20 14.37
C ALA A 13 15.97 -20.76 13.09
N ARG A 14 15.32 -21.69 12.38
CA ARG A 14 15.80 -22.22 11.08
C ARG A 14 15.59 -21.23 9.94
N VAL A 15 14.48 -20.50 9.97
CA VAL A 15 14.14 -19.46 8.98
C VAL A 15 15.06 -18.24 9.11
N LEU A 16 15.46 -17.91 10.34
CA LEU A 16 16.30 -16.74 10.64
C LEU A 16 17.81 -16.98 10.53
N ARG A 17 18.25 -18.16 10.05
CA ARG A 17 19.66 -18.42 9.78
C ARG A 17 20.17 -17.51 8.63
N PRO A 18 21.50 -17.37 8.45
CA PRO A 18 22.05 -16.76 7.24
C PRO A 18 21.43 -17.37 5.98
N ARG A 19 21.29 -16.56 4.92
CA ARG A 19 20.54 -16.90 3.71
C ARG A 19 20.91 -18.25 3.10
N GLU A 20 22.19 -18.59 3.13
CA GLU A 20 22.77 -19.81 2.57
C GLU A 20 22.34 -21.08 3.33
N GLU A 21 21.87 -20.92 4.56
CA GLU A 21 21.48 -21.98 5.50
C GLU A 21 20.01 -21.89 5.94
N ALA A 22 19.32 -20.83 5.52
CA ALA A 22 17.94 -20.55 5.89
C ALA A 22 16.98 -21.56 5.25
N GLU A 23 15.95 -21.93 6.01
CA GLU A 23 14.88 -22.80 5.55
C GLU A 23 13.59 -21.98 5.33
N PRO A 24 12.68 -22.40 4.44
CA PRO A 24 11.36 -21.77 4.31
C PRO A 24 10.55 -21.83 5.61
N LEU A 25 9.56 -20.93 5.74
CA LEU A 25 8.62 -21.02 6.86
C LEU A 25 7.90 -22.39 6.87
N PRO A 26 7.55 -22.92 8.06
CA PRO A 26 6.80 -24.17 8.16
C PRO A 26 5.40 -24.02 7.56
N ALA A 27 4.80 -25.13 7.11
CA ALA A 27 3.46 -25.14 6.50
C ALA A 27 2.38 -24.46 7.35
N GLN A 28 2.48 -24.58 8.68
CA GLN A 28 1.58 -23.92 9.64
C GLN A 28 1.55 -22.41 9.44
N ALA A 29 2.67 -21.78 9.07
CA ALA A 29 2.75 -20.34 8.85
C ALA A 29 1.80 -19.85 7.75
N TYR A 30 1.49 -20.71 6.78
CA TYR A 30 0.63 -20.36 5.65
C TYR A 30 -0.82 -20.80 5.81
N LEU A 31 -1.06 -21.87 6.59
CA LEU A 31 -2.36 -22.55 6.61
C LEU A 31 -3.16 -22.30 7.90
N ASP A 32 -2.51 -21.97 9.01
CA ASP A 32 -3.16 -21.87 10.32
C ASP A 32 -3.87 -20.50 10.51
N PRO A 33 -5.20 -20.49 10.73
CA PRO A 33 -5.95 -19.26 11.02
C PRO A 33 -5.44 -18.51 12.26
N THR A 34 -4.86 -19.21 13.23
CA THR A 34 -4.29 -18.62 14.44
C THR A 34 -3.04 -17.80 14.11
N VAL A 35 -2.20 -18.29 13.18
CA VAL A 35 -1.05 -17.54 12.67
C VAL A 35 -1.53 -16.28 11.95
N LEU A 36 -2.50 -16.40 11.03
CA LEU A 36 -3.01 -15.21 10.35
C LEU A 36 -3.65 -14.20 11.32
N GLY A 37 -4.37 -14.67 12.34
CA GLY A 37 -4.93 -13.80 13.38
C GLY A 37 -3.84 -13.04 14.13
N TRP A 38 -2.74 -13.71 14.46
CA TRP A 38 -1.57 -13.09 15.07
C TRP A 38 -0.89 -12.08 14.14
N GLU A 39 -0.69 -12.43 12.86
CA GLU A 39 -0.09 -11.54 11.85
C GLU A 39 -0.92 -10.29 11.60
N ARG A 40 -2.25 -10.40 11.60
CA ARG A 40 -3.14 -9.24 11.50
C ARG A 40 -2.91 -8.26 12.64
N GLU A 41 -2.84 -8.75 13.87
CA GLU A 41 -2.61 -7.90 15.05
C GLU A 41 -1.19 -7.31 15.07
N HIS A 42 -0.16 -8.10 14.76
CA HIS A 42 1.23 -7.71 14.98
C HIS A 42 1.90 -7.09 13.75
N PHE A 43 1.40 -7.33 12.54
CA PHE A 43 1.91 -6.71 11.31
C PHE A 43 0.92 -5.69 10.75
N PHE A 44 -0.31 -6.10 10.44
CA PHE A 44 -1.26 -5.21 9.74
C PHE A 44 -1.93 -4.16 10.65
N GLU A 45 -2.03 -4.39 11.96
CA GLU A 45 -2.56 -3.39 12.91
C GLU A 45 -1.41 -2.59 13.56
N ALA A 46 -0.30 -3.26 13.90
CA ALA A 46 0.79 -2.65 14.67
C ALA A 46 1.92 -2.00 13.85
N SER A 47 1.87 -2.01 12.51
CA SER A 47 2.85 -1.36 11.61
C SER A 47 2.25 -0.17 10.85
N TRP A 48 3.08 0.54 10.09
CA TRP A 48 2.58 1.48 9.08
C TRP A 48 2.05 0.71 7.87
N VAL A 49 0.77 0.87 7.57
CA VAL A 49 0.08 0.18 6.46
C VAL A 49 -0.32 1.19 5.41
N CYS A 50 0.03 0.93 4.15
CA CYS A 50 -0.38 1.76 3.02
C CYS A 50 -1.88 1.54 2.74
N VAL A 51 -2.69 2.58 2.79
CA VAL A 51 -4.16 2.51 2.67
C VAL A 51 -4.71 3.13 1.38
N GLY A 52 -3.85 3.79 0.60
CA GLY A 52 -4.24 4.45 -0.64
C GLY A 52 -3.24 5.50 -1.05
N ARG A 53 -3.68 6.43 -1.90
CA ARG A 53 -2.89 7.57 -2.34
C ARG A 53 -3.49 8.88 -1.84
N GLU A 54 -2.65 9.91 -1.75
CA GLU A 54 -3.12 11.26 -1.43
C GLU A 54 -4.15 11.77 -2.43
N LYS A 55 -4.05 11.32 -3.68
CA LYS A 55 -4.98 11.64 -4.78
C LYS A 55 -6.34 10.92 -4.68
N ASP A 56 -6.54 10.01 -3.73
CA ASP A 56 -7.86 9.41 -3.44
C ASP A 56 -8.78 10.36 -2.64
N ALA A 57 -8.20 11.41 -2.03
CA ALA A 57 -8.92 12.60 -1.57
C ALA A 57 -8.22 13.85 -2.15
N PRO A 58 -8.50 14.24 -3.40
CA PRO A 58 -7.69 15.23 -4.12
C PRO A 58 -7.88 16.67 -3.61
N GLY A 59 -9.04 17.03 -3.08
CA GLY A 59 -9.36 18.38 -2.63
C GLY A 59 -9.87 18.46 -1.19
N PRO A 60 -9.89 19.66 -0.59
CA PRO A 60 -10.58 19.90 0.66
C PRO A 60 -12.03 19.41 0.64
N GLY A 61 -12.44 18.74 1.72
CA GLY A 61 -13.77 18.12 1.80
C GLY A 61 -13.82 16.69 1.28
N ASP A 62 -12.82 16.23 0.54
CA ASP A 62 -12.80 14.84 0.09
C ASP A 62 -12.37 13.90 1.21
N VAL A 63 -13.03 12.74 1.26
CA VAL A 63 -12.76 11.69 2.24
C VAL A 63 -12.69 10.33 1.56
N PHE A 64 -11.87 9.44 2.12
CA PHE A 64 -11.88 8.03 1.75
C PHE A 64 -11.75 7.14 2.99
N THR A 65 -12.15 5.88 2.85
CA THR A 65 -12.10 4.90 3.93
C THR A 65 -11.22 3.71 3.58
N ALA A 66 -10.60 3.13 4.61
CA ALA A 66 -9.80 1.93 4.50
C ALA A 66 -10.04 1.00 5.69
N GLU A 67 -9.85 -0.30 5.48
CA GLU A 67 -9.86 -1.31 6.55
C GLU A 67 -8.41 -1.71 6.85
N VAL A 68 -8.02 -1.67 8.12
CA VAL A 68 -6.68 -2.00 8.59
C VAL A 68 -6.82 -3.00 9.74
N GLY A 69 -6.56 -4.26 9.43
CA GLY A 69 -6.89 -5.36 10.33
C GLY A 69 -8.38 -5.38 10.65
N ARG A 70 -8.72 -5.18 11.92
CA ARG A 70 -10.11 -5.09 12.42
C ARG A 70 -10.69 -3.68 12.44
N GLU A 71 -9.86 -2.67 12.17
CA GLU A 71 -10.24 -1.27 12.33
C GLU A 71 -10.63 -0.63 11.00
N SER A 72 -11.68 0.19 11.03
CA SER A 72 -12.07 1.03 9.90
C SER A 72 -11.52 2.44 10.12
N VAL A 73 -10.78 2.96 9.14
CA VAL A 73 -10.15 4.28 9.17
C VAL A 73 -10.82 5.19 8.15
N LEU A 74 -11.08 6.42 8.56
CA LEU A 74 -11.58 7.52 7.74
C LEU A 74 -10.45 8.54 7.54
N LEU A 75 -10.09 8.78 6.29
CA LEU A 75 -9.10 9.77 5.89
C LEU A 75 -9.84 10.97 5.31
N ALA A 76 -9.58 12.16 5.85
CA ALA A 76 -10.27 13.39 5.46
C ALA A 76 -9.27 14.50 5.11
N ARG A 77 -9.44 15.12 3.94
CA ARG A 77 -8.65 16.30 3.56
C ARG A 77 -9.34 17.55 4.07
N GLY A 78 -8.70 18.21 5.03
CA GLY A 78 -9.23 19.44 5.62
C GLY A 78 -9.19 20.63 4.66
N GLU A 79 -9.89 21.70 5.06
CA GLU A 79 -9.85 23.02 4.39
C GLU A 79 -8.44 23.62 4.34
N ASP A 80 -7.55 23.20 5.23
CA ASP A 80 -6.13 23.56 5.24
C ASP A 80 -5.26 22.71 4.30
N GLY A 81 -5.89 21.85 3.49
CA GLY A 81 -5.22 20.96 2.55
C GLY A 81 -4.55 19.74 3.19
N ARG A 82 -4.52 19.62 4.53
CA ARG A 82 -3.89 18.50 5.22
C ARG A 82 -4.81 17.28 5.27
N LEU A 83 -4.29 16.13 4.88
CA LEU A 83 -4.96 14.84 5.05
C LEU A 83 -4.79 14.34 6.48
N ARG A 84 -5.88 13.89 7.11
CA ARG A 84 -5.90 13.39 8.50
C ARG A 84 -6.64 12.08 8.56
N GLY A 85 -6.17 11.15 9.40
CA GLY A 85 -6.87 9.91 9.69
C GLY A 85 -7.57 9.90 11.04
N PHE A 86 -8.71 9.23 11.08
CA PHE A 86 -9.51 8.99 12.27
C PHE A 86 -10.05 7.56 12.25
N PHE A 87 -10.31 6.99 13.42
CA PHE A 87 -11.18 5.82 13.47
C PHE A 87 -12.56 6.21 12.92
N ASN A 88 -13.09 5.42 12.00
CA ASN A 88 -14.37 5.65 11.32
C ASN A 88 -15.55 5.29 12.24
N VAL A 89 -15.58 5.91 13.42
CA VAL A 89 -16.44 5.54 14.54
C VAL A 89 -16.99 6.80 15.21
N CYS A 90 -18.31 6.94 15.19
CA CYS A 90 -19.01 8.02 15.87
C CYS A 90 -18.83 7.90 17.39
N GLN A 91 -18.48 9.02 18.02
CA GLN A 91 -18.26 9.13 19.48
C GLN A 91 -19.55 9.05 20.31
N HIS A 92 -20.73 8.96 19.69
CA HIS A 92 -21.99 8.78 20.40
C HIS A 92 -22.26 7.31 20.76
N ARG A 93 -22.44 6.46 19.76
CA ARG A 93 -22.80 5.03 19.92
C ARG A 93 -22.01 4.10 19.01
N GLY A 94 -20.83 4.53 18.57
CA GLY A 94 -19.93 3.68 17.80
C GLY A 94 -20.35 3.43 16.34
N THR A 95 -21.34 4.16 15.81
CA THR A 95 -21.77 3.99 14.42
C THR A 95 -20.66 4.34 13.45
N ARG A 96 -20.45 3.50 12.43
CA ARG A 96 -19.58 3.81 11.31
C ARG A 96 -20.04 5.08 10.59
N LEU A 97 -19.13 6.04 10.38
CA LEU A 97 -19.49 7.37 9.87
C LEU A 97 -19.65 7.38 8.35
N VAL A 98 -18.70 6.78 7.65
CA VAL A 98 -18.66 6.72 6.18
C VAL A 98 -18.57 5.27 5.73
N THR A 99 -19.45 4.87 4.82
CA THR A 99 -19.50 3.49 4.29
C THR A 99 -18.96 3.40 2.87
N GLU A 100 -18.95 4.51 2.15
CA GLU A 100 -18.38 4.66 0.83
C GLU A 100 -16.85 4.55 0.90
N LYS A 101 -16.25 3.92 -0.12
CA LYS A 101 -14.78 3.87 -0.25
C LYS A 101 -14.18 5.26 -0.39
N ALA A 102 -14.83 6.14 -1.16
CA ALA A 102 -14.47 7.54 -1.30
C ALA A 102 -15.73 8.37 -1.60
N CYS A 103 -15.82 9.57 -1.03
CA CYS A 103 -16.89 10.52 -1.30
C CYS A 103 -16.47 11.96 -0.97
N SER A 104 -17.29 12.93 -1.39
CA SER A 104 -17.13 14.32 -0.97
C SER A 104 -17.98 14.60 0.26
N ALA A 105 -17.36 15.17 1.29
CA ALA A 105 -17.96 15.57 2.55
C ALA A 105 -17.66 17.06 2.84
N PRO A 106 -18.18 17.99 2.01
CA PRO A 106 -17.78 19.40 2.04
C PRO A 106 -18.02 20.04 3.42
N GLY A 107 -16.92 20.42 4.06
CA GLY A 107 -16.85 21.06 5.37
C GLY A 107 -17.19 20.19 6.59
N ARG A 108 -17.83 19.01 6.44
CA ARG A 108 -18.27 18.21 7.59
C ARG A 108 -18.59 16.74 7.27
N ILE A 109 -18.38 15.88 8.27
CA ILE A 109 -18.78 14.47 8.30
C ILE A 109 -20.02 14.35 9.19
N ILE A 110 -21.09 13.70 8.70
CA ILE A 110 -22.36 13.57 9.44
C ILE A 110 -22.60 12.09 9.75
N CYS A 111 -22.74 11.78 11.04
CA CYS A 111 -23.09 10.43 11.48
C CYS A 111 -24.51 10.06 11.00
N PRO A 112 -24.69 8.92 10.30
CA PRO A 112 -25.97 8.55 9.72
C PRO A 112 -27.03 8.17 10.77
N TYR A 113 -26.64 7.92 12.03
CA TYR A 113 -27.57 7.50 13.06
C TYR A 113 -28.32 8.66 13.72
N HIS A 114 -27.60 9.64 14.26
CA HIS A 114 -28.19 10.73 15.05
C HIS A 114 -27.68 12.13 14.63
N SER A 115 -27.12 12.23 13.42
CA SER A 115 -26.63 13.50 12.86
C SER A 115 -25.58 14.23 13.73
N TRP A 116 -24.82 13.49 14.55
CA TRP A 116 -23.62 14.04 15.15
C TRP A 116 -22.66 14.44 14.02
N THR A 117 -22.31 15.72 14.00
CA THR A 117 -21.63 16.36 12.88
C THR A 117 -20.23 16.73 13.32
N TYR A 118 -19.22 16.28 12.58
CA TYR A 118 -17.81 16.52 12.86
C TYR A 118 -17.21 17.40 11.76
N ALA A 119 -16.27 18.27 12.13
CA ALA A 119 -15.39 18.94 11.19
C ALA A 119 -14.40 17.93 10.58
N LEU A 120 -13.76 18.30 9.48
CA LEU A 120 -12.73 17.48 8.82
C LEU A 120 -11.43 17.37 9.62
N ASP A 121 -11.28 18.19 10.67
CA ASP A 121 -10.22 18.05 11.68
C ASP A 121 -10.63 17.17 12.88
N GLY A 122 -11.82 16.56 12.82
CA GLY A 122 -12.34 15.64 13.82
C GLY A 122 -13.12 16.29 14.98
N ARG A 123 -13.14 17.61 15.11
CA ARG A 123 -13.90 18.28 16.20
C ARG A 123 -15.41 18.09 16.04
N LEU A 124 -16.12 17.83 17.14
CA LEU A 124 -17.58 17.78 17.12
C LEU A 124 -18.17 19.19 16.92
N LEU A 125 -18.82 19.40 15.77
CA LEU A 125 -19.50 20.65 15.42
C LEU A 125 -20.93 20.69 15.95
N ALA A 126 -21.67 19.60 15.90
CA ALA A 126 -23.06 19.58 16.37
C ALA A 126 -23.45 18.21 16.91
N ALA A 127 -24.26 18.23 17.97
CA ALA A 127 -24.97 17.09 18.51
C ALA A 127 -26.40 17.54 18.81
N GLN A 128 -27.38 17.01 18.06
CA GLN A 128 -28.77 17.42 18.18
C GLN A 128 -29.30 17.17 19.60
N HIS A 129 -30.08 18.11 20.12
CA HIS A 129 -30.74 18.05 21.43
C HIS A 129 -29.82 17.88 22.66
N MET A 130 -28.51 18.06 22.51
CA MET A 130 -27.56 17.99 23.64
C MET A 130 -27.31 19.36 24.31
N ALA A 131 -27.89 20.44 23.80
CA ALA A 131 -27.76 21.77 24.38
C ALA A 131 -28.34 21.79 25.81
N GLY A 132 -27.53 22.19 26.79
CA GLY A 132 -27.94 22.24 28.20
C GLY A 132 -27.92 20.89 28.94
N ALA A 133 -27.52 19.80 28.28
CA ALA A 133 -27.32 18.52 28.94
C ALA A 133 -26.18 18.63 29.97
N ARG A 134 -26.45 18.24 31.22
CA ARG A 134 -25.44 18.29 32.30
C ARG A 134 -24.31 17.31 31.98
N GLY A 135 -23.06 17.79 32.10
CA GLY A 135 -21.87 16.99 31.85
C GLY A 135 -21.51 16.78 30.36
N PHE A 136 -22.25 17.40 29.44
CA PHE A 136 -21.92 17.36 28.02
C PHE A 136 -21.08 18.57 27.62
N ASP A 137 -19.78 18.36 27.42
CA ASP A 137 -18.90 19.36 26.81
C ASP A 137 -18.58 18.97 25.36
N ARG A 138 -19.28 19.61 24.42
CA ARG A 138 -19.04 19.45 22.98
C ARG A 138 -17.58 19.71 22.60
N ALA A 139 -16.92 20.68 23.21
CA ALA A 139 -15.55 21.07 22.84
C ALA A 139 -14.53 19.97 23.17
N SER A 140 -14.81 19.15 24.17
CA SER A 140 -13.99 18.00 24.55
C SER A 140 -14.12 16.80 23.61
N ILE A 141 -15.18 16.72 22.80
CA ILE A 141 -15.48 15.55 21.97
C ILE A 141 -14.89 15.73 20.57
N ARG A 142 -14.09 14.74 20.16
CA ARG A 142 -13.51 14.67 18.82
C ARG A 142 -13.48 13.23 18.33
N LEU A 143 -13.41 13.04 17.02
CA LEU A 143 -13.04 11.75 16.44
C LEU A 143 -11.67 11.32 16.99
N ALA A 144 -11.55 10.03 17.29
CA ALA A 144 -10.29 9.44 17.72
C ALA A 144 -9.30 9.47 16.54
N PRO A 145 -8.16 10.18 16.66
CA PRO A 145 -7.19 10.28 15.57
C PRO A 145 -6.47 8.95 15.35
N VAL A 146 -6.05 8.73 14.11
CA VAL A 146 -5.14 7.63 13.72
C VAL A 146 -3.91 8.28 13.10
N PRO A 147 -2.68 7.97 13.59
CA PRO A 147 -1.44 8.40 12.94
C PRO A 147 -1.49 8.14 11.44
N THR A 148 -1.30 9.21 10.67
CA THR A 148 -1.43 9.22 9.21
C THR A 148 -0.33 10.09 8.64
N GLU A 149 0.48 9.50 7.78
CA GLU A 149 1.60 10.16 7.11
C GLU A 149 1.64 9.73 5.65
N ALA A 150 2.34 10.50 4.81
CA ALA A 150 2.46 10.19 3.39
C ALA A 150 3.94 10.16 2.96
N LEU A 151 4.27 9.26 2.04
CA LEU A 151 5.56 9.20 1.37
C LEU A 151 5.32 8.99 -0.13
N ALA A 152 5.90 9.84 -0.98
CA ALA A 152 5.81 9.75 -2.44
C ALA A 152 4.36 9.56 -2.97
N GLY A 153 3.40 10.21 -2.29
CA GLY A 153 1.97 10.17 -2.60
C GLY A 153 1.21 8.95 -2.08
N TRP A 154 1.86 7.95 -1.48
CA TRP A 154 1.20 6.86 -0.74
C TRP A 154 0.87 7.30 0.67
N VAL A 155 -0.33 6.96 1.14
CA VAL A 155 -0.83 7.29 2.48
C VAL A 155 -0.70 6.07 3.38
N PHE A 156 0.00 6.23 4.50
CA PHE A 156 0.21 5.21 5.50
C PHE A 156 -0.54 5.56 6.78
N VAL A 157 -1.04 4.53 7.47
CA VAL A 157 -1.65 4.67 8.80
C VAL A 157 -1.09 3.65 9.78
N ASN A 158 -1.07 3.99 11.07
CA ASN A 158 -0.72 3.07 12.15
C ASN A 158 -1.82 3.09 13.22
N VAL A 159 -2.70 2.09 13.22
CA VAL A 159 -3.91 2.10 14.06
C VAL A 159 -3.63 1.88 15.55
N THR A 160 -2.51 1.24 15.90
CA THR A 160 -2.12 1.07 17.31
C THR A 160 -1.48 2.32 17.91
N SER A 161 -1.02 3.28 17.09
CA SER A 161 -0.25 4.44 17.53
C SER A 161 1.02 4.09 18.31
N THR A 162 1.64 2.97 17.97
CA THR A 162 2.84 2.45 18.64
C THR A 162 4.12 2.61 17.83
N ALA A 163 4.01 2.88 16.52
CA ALA A 163 5.16 3.03 15.64
C ALA A 163 5.84 4.41 15.79
N ALA A 164 7.15 4.46 15.54
CA ALA A 164 7.87 5.70 15.32
C ALA A 164 7.31 6.45 14.08
N PRO A 165 7.61 7.75 13.89
CA PRO A 165 7.23 8.49 12.69
C PRO A 165 7.59 7.75 11.40
N LEU A 166 6.80 7.91 10.34
CA LEU A 166 6.90 7.07 9.13
C LEU A 166 8.31 7.05 8.51
N LEU A 167 8.95 8.21 8.41
CA LEU A 167 10.29 8.31 7.82
C LEU A 167 11.36 7.59 8.66
N GLU A 168 11.24 7.63 9.99
CA GLU A 168 12.13 6.88 10.88
C GLU A 168 11.89 5.37 10.73
N TYR A 169 10.62 4.96 10.67
CA TYR A 169 10.23 3.56 10.49
C TYR A 169 10.72 2.97 9.18
N LEU A 170 10.65 3.72 8.08
CA LEU A 170 11.06 3.26 6.75
C LEU A 170 12.59 3.29 6.53
N GLY A 171 13.34 3.92 7.44
CA GLY A 171 14.79 4.04 7.35
C GLY A 171 15.22 4.72 6.05
N ASN A 172 16.07 4.03 5.28
CA ASN A 172 16.62 4.52 4.01
C ASN A 172 15.75 4.22 2.78
N PHE A 173 14.51 3.75 2.93
CA PHE A 173 13.64 3.51 1.77
C PHE A 173 13.37 4.75 0.90
N PRO A 174 13.13 5.97 1.44
CA PRO A 174 12.82 7.14 0.62
C PRO A 174 13.88 7.44 -0.47
N SER A 175 15.17 7.29 -0.16
CA SER A 175 16.24 7.51 -1.14
C SER A 175 16.26 6.47 -2.27
N ARG A 176 15.61 5.32 -2.08
CA ARG A 176 15.47 4.28 -3.11
C ARG A 176 14.45 4.63 -4.17
N ILE A 177 13.56 5.59 -3.91
CA ILE A 177 12.42 5.86 -4.79
C ILE A 177 12.29 7.33 -5.22
N GLU A 178 12.97 8.27 -4.54
CA GLU A 178 12.79 9.71 -4.75
C GLU A 178 12.97 10.15 -6.21
N ARG A 179 13.92 9.54 -6.93
CA ARG A 179 14.23 9.84 -8.33
C ARG A 179 13.11 9.49 -9.32
N PHE A 180 12.10 8.74 -8.90
CA PHE A 180 10.92 8.42 -9.71
C PHE A 180 9.76 9.42 -9.51
N GLY A 181 9.87 10.35 -8.56
CA GLY A 181 8.87 11.42 -8.35
C GLY A 181 7.42 10.92 -8.27
N VAL A 182 7.21 9.79 -7.59
CA VAL A 182 5.96 8.98 -7.69
C VAL A 182 4.72 9.77 -7.26
N GLU A 183 4.85 10.76 -6.39
CA GLU A 183 3.77 11.65 -5.95
C GLU A 183 3.15 12.43 -7.11
N SER A 184 3.95 12.78 -8.12
CA SER A 184 3.50 13.53 -9.28
C SER A 184 2.71 12.66 -10.26
N LEU A 185 2.92 11.35 -10.26
CA LEU A 185 2.32 10.42 -11.22
C LEU A 185 0.80 10.28 -11.05
N ARG A 186 0.12 10.01 -12.16
CA ARG A 186 -1.34 9.87 -12.26
C ARG A 186 -1.72 8.40 -12.46
N ARG A 187 -2.69 7.92 -11.67
CA ARG A 187 -3.30 6.59 -11.85
C ARG A 187 -4.05 6.54 -13.18
N ALA A 188 -3.63 5.65 -14.07
CA ALA A 188 -4.26 5.37 -15.36
C ALA A 188 -4.88 3.96 -15.44
N GLY A 189 -4.42 3.03 -14.60
CA GLY A 189 -4.95 1.67 -14.50
C GLY A 189 -5.23 1.27 -13.07
N ARG A 190 -6.26 0.46 -12.87
CA ARG A 190 -6.52 -0.26 -11.61
C ARG A 190 -7.11 -1.63 -11.90
N ARG A 191 -6.62 -2.65 -11.21
CA ARG A 191 -7.14 -4.02 -11.23
C ARG A 191 -7.19 -4.56 -9.81
N GLU A 192 -8.14 -5.47 -9.56
CA GLU A 192 -8.33 -6.08 -8.25
C GLU A 192 -8.52 -7.58 -8.43
N TYR A 193 -7.72 -8.37 -7.71
CA TYR A 193 -7.69 -9.82 -7.78
C TYR A 193 -7.87 -10.41 -6.40
N VAL A 194 -8.41 -11.63 -6.34
CA VAL A 194 -8.37 -12.46 -5.13
C VAL A 194 -7.63 -13.75 -5.48
N ALA A 195 -6.37 -13.81 -5.09
CA ALA A 195 -5.53 -14.99 -5.27
C ALA A 195 -5.90 -16.06 -4.24
N ALA A 196 -5.96 -17.32 -4.67
CA ALA A 196 -6.14 -18.48 -3.82
C ALA A 196 -4.80 -18.92 -3.19
N ALA A 197 -4.11 -17.98 -2.54
CA ALA A 197 -2.83 -18.18 -1.90
C ALA A 197 -2.69 -17.34 -0.62
N ASN A 198 -1.83 -17.79 0.30
CA ASN A 198 -1.41 -17.02 1.47
C ASN A 198 -0.61 -15.78 1.03
N TRP A 199 -0.78 -14.68 1.75
CA TRP A 199 -0.13 -13.40 1.43
C TRP A 199 1.42 -13.47 1.48
N LYS A 200 1.98 -14.33 2.33
CA LYS A 200 3.43 -14.54 2.42
C LYS A 200 3.98 -15.25 1.19
N ILE A 201 3.28 -16.27 0.67
CA ILE A 201 3.68 -16.97 -0.56
C ILE A 201 3.74 -15.99 -1.74
N LEU A 202 2.77 -15.08 -1.83
CA LEU A 202 2.76 -14.06 -2.88
C LEU A 202 3.88 -13.03 -2.68
N SER A 203 4.18 -12.65 -1.43
CA SER A 203 5.33 -11.79 -1.10
C SER A 203 6.67 -12.46 -1.46
N GLU A 204 6.82 -13.75 -1.14
CA GLU A 204 8.01 -14.54 -1.45
C GLU A 204 8.19 -14.66 -2.96
N ASN A 205 7.11 -14.94 -3.70
CA ASN A 205 7.12 -15.02 -5.17
C ASN A 205 7.48 -13.67 -5.82
N TYR A 206 6.98 -12.55 -5.30
CA TYR A 206 7.31 -11.21 -5.80
C TYR A 206 8.80 -10.86 -5.62
N GLN A 207 9.52 -11.55 -4.73
CA GLN A 207 10.92 -11.27 -4.39
C GLN A 207 11.92 -12.21 -5.07
N GLU A 208 11.47 -13.05 -6.01
CA GLU A 208 12.35 -13.95 -6.76
C GLU A 208 11.92 -14.11 -8.22
N CYS A 209 12.86 -14.54 -9.07
CA CYS A 209 12.59 -14.82 -10.49
C CYS A 209 13.15 -16.19 -10.90
N TYR A 210 13.25 -17.12 -9.94
CA TYR A 210 13.71 -18.49 -10.19
C TYR A 210 12.67 -19.26 -11.01
N HIS A 211 11.38 -19.00 -10.78
CA HIS A 211 10.28 -19.59 -11.55
C HIS A 211 10.13 -18.98 -12.96
N CYS A 212 10.56 -17.73 -13.16
CA CYS A 212 10.28 -16.95 -14.37
C CYS A 212 10.57 -17.67 -15.69
N PRO A 213 11.71 -18.36 -15.89
CA PRO A 213 12.01 -19.02 -17.17
C PRO A 213 11.03 -20.14 -17.52
N THR A 214 10.37 -20.72 -16.52
CA THR A 214 9.47 -21.86 -16.72
C THR A 214 8.04 -21.41 -16.99
N ILE A 215 7.55 -20.41 -16.24
CA ILE A 215 6.13 -20.05 -16.26
C ILE A 215 5.85 -18.67 -16.86
N HIS A 216 6.87 -17.82 -17.05
CA HIS A 216 6.75 -16.48 -17.66
C HIS A 216 7.75 -16.29 -18.81
N PRO A 217 7.68 -17.10 -19.89
CA PRO A 217 8.61 -16.96 -21.00
C PRO A 217 8.55 -15.56 -21.64
N GLU A 218 7.39 -14.90 -21.64
CA GLU A 218 7.21 -13.52 -22.08
C GLU A 218 7.98 -12.52 -21.20
N LEU A 219 7.94 -12.69 -19.88
CA LEU A 219 8.71 -11.85 -18.95
C LEU A 219 10.21 -11.98 -19.18
N THR A 220 10.71 -13.22 -19.35
CA THR A 220 12.14 -13.46 -19.54
C THR A 220 12.71 -12.94 -20.86
N ARG A 221 11.86 -12.61 -21.84
CA ARG A 221 12.29 -11.91 -23.06
C ARG A 221 12.62 -10.45 -22.81
N VAL A 222 11.98 -9.82 -21.83
CA VAL A 222 12.09 -8.38 -21.58
C VAL A 222 12.99 -8.09 -20.38
N THR A 223 13.10 -9.01 -19.41
CA THR A 223 14.06 -8.90 -18.29
C THR A 223 14.82 -10.22 -18.08
N PRO A 224 16.17 -10.21 -18.08
CA PRO A 224 16.94 -11.42 -17.81
C PRO A 224 16.75 -11.86 -16.34
N TYR A 225 16.20 -13.05 -16.11
CA TYR A 225 15.86 -13.54 -14.77
C TYR A 225 17.04 -13.64 -13.77
N ARG A 226 18.28 -13.66 -14.26
CA ARG A 226 19.52 -13.68 -13.45
C ARG A 226 20.11 -12.30 -13.16
N SER A 227 19.51 -11.23 -13.70
CA SER A 227 19.99 -9.85 -13.49
C SER A 227 19.59 -9.26 -12.13
N GLY A 228 18.77 -9.99 -11.36
CA GLY A 228 18.29 -9.53 -10.06
C GLY A 228 19.42 -9.22 -9.08
N GLY A 229 19.53 -7.95 -8.72
CA GLY A 229 20.31 -7.46 -7.60
C GLY A 229 19.46 -7.31 -6.34
N ARG A 230 20.13 -7.14 -5.20
CA ARG A 230 19.50 -6.81 -3.92
C ARG A 230 20.17 -5.59 -3.33
N ASP A 231 19.39 -4.65 -2.82
CA ASP A 231 19.92 -3.59 -1.99
C ASP A 231 20.29 -4.18 -0.62
N GLU A 232 21.60 -4.27 -0.34
CA GLU A 232 22.12 -5.04 0.81
C GLU A 232 21.82 -4.40 2.18
N GLU A 233 21.63 -3.08 2.23
CA GLU A 233 21.37 -2.32 3.45
C GLU A 233 19.92 -1.83 3.49
N SER A 234 19.03 -2.63 4.05
CA SER A 234 17.70 -2.17 4.45
C SER A 234 17.72 -1.76 5.92
N LEU A 235 17.45 -0.48 6.18
CA LEU A 235 17.36 0.08 7.55
C LEU A 235 15.91 0.18 8.04
N GLY A 236 14.97 -0.43 7.31
CA GLY A 236 13.55 -0.44 7.63
C GLY A 236 12.89 -1.76 7.21
N PRO A 237 11.58 -1.90 7.36
CA PRO A 237 10.85 -3.12 7.02
C PRO A 237 10.51 -3.15 5.53
N TRP A 238 11.55 -3.14 4.71
CA TRP A 238 11.44 -3.23 3.26
C TRP A 238 12.54 -4.11 2.68
N VAL A 239 12.28 -4.69 1.51
CA VAL A 239 13.24 -5.50 0.75
C VAL A 239 13.06 -5.24 -0.73
N GLY A 240 14.14 -5.30 -1.51
CA GLY A 240 14.06 -5.16 -2.96
C GLY A 240 15.40 -4.90 -3.62
N GLY A 241 15.33 -4.59 -4.91
CA GLY A 241 16.50 -4.27 -5.72
C GLY A 241 16.18 -4.15 -7.21
N PRO A 242 17.21 -3.88 -8.01
CA PRO A 242 17.09 -3.74 -9.46
C PRO A 242 17.05 -5.08 -10.18
N MET A 243 16.43 -5.07 -11.36
CA MET A 243 16.62 -6.02 -12.45
C MET A 243 16.90 -5.22 -13.72
N ASP A 244 17.67 -5.79 -14.64
CA ASP A 244 17.95 -5.15 -15.91
C ASP A 244 16.82 -5.41 -16.92
N LEU A 245 16.60 -4.46 -17.81
CA LEU A 245 15.88 -4.69 -19.06
C LEU A 245 16.83 -5.37 -20.06
N ALA A 246 16.28 -6.27 -20.87
CA ALA A 246 17.04 -6.95 -21.92
C ALA A 246 17.49 -5.96 -23.00
N GLU A 247 18.53 -6.33 -23.76
CA GLU A 247 19.02 -5.51 -24.86
C GLU A 247 17.90 -5.19 -25.85
N GLY A 248 17.74 -3.91 -26.19
CA GLY A 248 16.68 -3.42 -27.07
C GLY A 248 15.34 -3.14 -26.38
N CYS A 249 15.18 -3.49 -25.09
CA CYS A 249 13.98 -3.17 -24.32
C CYS A 249 14.14 -1.84 -23.54
N ASN A 250 13.08 -1.04 -23.45
CA ASN A 250 13.06 0.23 -22.71
C ASN A 250 11.87 0.34 -21.73
N THR A 251 11.04 -0.70 -21.62
CA THR A 251 9.91 -0.76 -20.69
C THR A 251 9.55 -2.21 -20.36
N MET A 252 8.67 -2.41 -19.37
CA MET A 252 8.00 -3.68 -19.14
C MET A 252 6.63 -3.71 -19.83
N SER A 253 6.62 -4.24 -21.05
CA SER A 253 5.41 -4.40 -21.86
C SER A 253 5.49 -5.67 -22.70
N ILE A 254 4.40 -6.03 -23.38
CA ILE A 254 4.35 -7.20 -24.28
C ILE A 254 5.47 -7.17 -25.33
N SER A 255 5.77 -6.01 -25.90
CA SER A 255 6.82 -5.84 -26.92
C SER A 255 8.20 -5.59 -26.33
N GLY A 256 8.28 -5.23 -25.04
CA GLY A 256 9.50 -4.71 -24.39
C GLY A 256 9.89 -3.30 -24.80
N VAL A 257 9.14 -2.66 -25.71
CA VAL A 257 9.43 -1.34 -26.25
C VAL A 257 8.21 -0.40 -26.19
N THR A 258 8.47 0.86 -25.88
CA THR A 258 7.48 1.94 -25.88
C THR A 258 8.06 3.22 -26.49
N GLU A 259 7.17 4.05 -27.03
CA GLU A 259 7.46 5.42 -27.46
C GLU A 259 7.19 6.46 -26.36
N ARG A 260 6.69 6.02 -25.18
CA ARG A 260 6.47 6.92 -24.03
C ARG A 260 7.79 7.49 -23.53
N ASP A 261 7.77 8.78 -23.21
CA ASP A 261 8.89 9.40 -22.51
C ASP A 261 9.10 8.72 -21.14
N PRO A 262 10.36 8.53 -20.70
CA PRO A 262 10.66 8.10 -19.35
C PRO A 262 10.08 9.06 -18.30
N ILE A 263 9.97 8.58 -17.07
CA ILE A 263 9.60 9.38 -15.92
C ILE A 263 10.52 10.62 -15.84
N PRO A 264 9.95 11.84 -15.75
CA PRO A 264 10.74 13.07 -15.74
C PRO A 264 11.79 13.08 -14.64
N GLY A 265 13.04 13.39 -15.00
CA GLY A 265 14.16 13.47 -14.07
C GLY A 265 14.85 12.13 -13.78
N LEU A 266 14.36 11.02 -14.34
CA LEU A 266 15.00 9.71 -14.13
C LEU A 266 16.43 9.69 -14.74
N PRO A 267 17.46 9.34 -13.94
CA PRO A 267 18.84 9.20 -14.42
C PRO A 267 18.96 8.21 -15.57
N GLU A 268 19.88 8.45 -16.50
CA GLU A 268 20.06 7.60 -17.69
C GLU A 268 20.38 6.14 -17.34
N GLU A 269 21.18 5.93 -16.31
CA GLU A 269 21.55 4.60 -15.80
C GLU A 269 20.38 3.76 -15.27
N ASP A 270 19.27 4.40 -14.90
CA ASP A 270 18.06 3.72 -14.42
C ASP A 270 17.05 3.45 -15.53
N ARG A 271 17.25 4.02 -16.73
CA ARG A 271 16.31 3.85 -17.86
C ARG A 271 16.37 2.46 -18.50
N SER A 272 17.39 1.68 -18.18
CA SER A 272 17.52 0.28 -18.60
C SER A 272 17.27 -0.70 -17.45
N ARG A 273 16.62 -0.25 -16.36
CA ARG A 273 16.38 -1.05 -15.15
C ARG A 273 14.94 -0.95 -14.69
N VAL A 274 14.54 -1.97 -13.95
CA VAL A 274 13.29 -2.03 -13.20
C VAL A 274 13.63 -2.31 -11.76
N PHE A 275 12.99 -1.63 -10.82
CA PHE A 275 13.23 -1.85 -9.39
C PHE A 275 12.00 -2.44 -8.73
N TYR A 276 12.17 -3.55 -8.02
CA TYR A 276 11.10 -4.22 -7.28
C TYR A 276 11.34 -4.05 -5.80
N TYR A 277 10.39 -3.42 -5.10
CA TYR A 277 10.43 -3.24 -3.66
C TYR A 277 9.15 -3.75 -2.99
N SER A 278 9.28 -4.42 -1.86
CA SER A 278 8.19 -4.70 -0.93
C SER A 278 8.42 -3.91 0.35
N VAL A 279 7.55 -2.93 0.61
CA VAL A 279 7.43 -2.24 1.90
C VAL A 279 6.40 -3.00 2.73
N LEU A 280 6.87 -3.62 3.81
CA LEU A 280 6.03 -4.46 4.64
C LEU A 280 5.04 -3.60 5.45
N PRO A 281 3.83 -4.13 5.72
CA PRO A 281 3.39 -5.48 5.34
C PRO A 281 2.73 -5.57 3.96
N ASN A 282 2.31 -4.46 3.34
CA ASN A 282 1.26 -4.52 2.32
C ASN A 282 1.48 -3.74 1.02
N LEU A 283 2.63 -3.11 0.80
CA LEU A 283 2.86 -2.31 -0.40
C LEU A 283 4.02 -2.88 -1.21
N TRP A 284 3.74 -3.34 -2.44
CA TRP A 284 4.79 -3.68 -3.40
C TRP A 284 4.83 -2.65 -4.52
N ILE A 285 6.03 -2.34 -5.00
CA ILE A 285 6.29 -1.27 -5.94
C ILE A 285 7.23 -1.82 -7.01
N SER A 286 6.81 -1.70 -8.27
CA SER A 286 7.62 -1.98 -9.46
C SER A 286 7.85 -0.64 -10.17
N LEU A 287 9.09 -0.15 -10.11
CA LEU A 287 9.50 1.13 -10.69
C LEU A 287 10.10 0.84 -12.07
N HIS A 288 9.36 1.16 -13.12
CA HIS A 288 9.81 1.04 -14.50
C HIS A 288 10.28 2.40 -15.03
N PRO A 289 11.00 2.44 -16.16
CA PRO A 289 11.48 3.71 -16.71
C PRO A 289 10.38 4.71 -17.06
N ASP A 290 9.21 4.25 -17.54
CA ASP A 290 8.12 5.09 -18.06
C ASP A 290 6.83 5.04 -17.23
N TYR A 291 6.71 4.11 -16.29
CA TYR A 291 5.56 4.00 -15.37
C TYR A 291 5.93 3.36 -14.04
N VAL A 292 5.06 3.50 -13.04
CA VAL A 292 5.16 2.80 -11.76
C VAL A 292 3.94 1.92 -11.57
N MET A 293 4.17 0.65 -11.25
CA MET A 293 3.12 -0.27 -10.84
C MET A 293 3.19 -0.50 -9.33
N THR A 294 2.03 -0.51 -8.67
CA THR A 294 1.96 -0.79 -7.23
C THR A 294 0.93 -1.83 -6.90
N HIS A 295 1.19 -2.63 -5.88
CA HIS A 295 0.32 -3.64 -5.34
C HIS A 295 0.01 -3.31 -3.89
N SER A 296 -1.28 -3.25 -3.52
CA SER A 296 -1.67 -3.36 -2.11
C SER A 296 -2.18 -4.76 -1.81
N VAL A 297 -1.64 -5.38 -0.75
CA VAL A 297 -1.82 -6.81 -0.46
C VAL A 297 -2.54 -7.00 0.87
N TRP A 298 -3.69 -7.65 0.82
CA TRP A 298 -4.62 -7.73 1.96
C TRP A 298 -5.00 -9.19 2.22
N PRO A 299 -4.53 -9.80 3.32
CA PRO A 299 -4.90 -11.17 3.64
C PRO A 299 -6.36 -11.24 4.08
N LEU A 300 -7.17 -12.04 3.37
CA LEU A 300 -8.58 -12.27 3.67
C LEU A 300 -8.77 -13.49 4.57
N GLU A 301 -8.07 -14.57 4.25
CA GLU A 301 -8.07 -15.87 4.94
C GLU A 301 -6.67 -16.51 4.75
N PRO A 302 -6.29 -17.57 5.49
CA PRO A 302 -4.96 -18.17 5.35
C PRO A 302 -4.60 -18.55 3.90
N GLY A 303 -5.57 -18.99 3.10
CA GLY A 303 -5.37 -19.32 1.68
C GLY A 303 -5.97 -18.32 0.69
N ARG A 304 -6.35 -17.11 1.11
CA ARG A 304 -6.95 -16.11 0.21
C ARG A 304 -6.42 -14.71 0.47
N THR A 305 -5.89 -14.08 -0.58
CA THR A 305 -5.31 -12.75 -0.50
C THR A 305 -5.87 -11.86 -1.59
N ARG A 306 -6.29 -10.66 -1.21
CA ARG A 306 -6.75 -9.63 -2.15
C ARG A 306 -5.58 -8.75 -2.54
N ILE A 307 -5.39 -8.56 -3.84
CA ILE A 307 -4.35 -7.71 -4.40
C ILE A 307 -5.03 -6.61 -5.22
N VAL A 308 -4.64 -5.36 -4.99
CA VAL A 308 -5.04 -4.24 -5.85
C VAL A 308 -3.81 -3.73 -6.57
N CYS A 309 -3.81 -3.85 -7.89
CA CYS A 309 -2.77 -3.33 -8.77
C CYS A 309 -3.17 -1.96 -9.30
N GLU A 310 -2.23 -1.02 -9.30
CA GLU A 310 -2.42 0.32 -9.87
C GLU A 310 -1.23 0.69 -10.74
N TRP A 311 -1.50 1.32 -11.89
CA TRP A 311 -0.48 1.79 -12.84
C TRP A 311 -0.50 3.30 -12.88
N LEU A 312 0.68 3.88 -12.66
CA LEU A 312 0.90 5.29 -12.47
C LEU A 312 1.84 5.79 -13.57
N PHE A 313 1.42 6.81 -14.30
CA PHE A 313 2.17 7.38 -15.41
C PHE A 313 2.43 8.86 -15.18
N PRO A 314 3.48 9.44 -15.80
CA PRO A 314 3.68 10.88 -15.81
C PRO A 314 2.42 11.60 -16.28
N GLU A 315 2.10 12.75 -15.66
CA GLU A 315 0.86 13.47 -15.99
C GLU A 315 0.81 13.90 -17.46
N SER A 316 1.94 14.30 -18.04
CA SER A 316 2.07 14.63 -19.47
C SER A 316 1.73 13.46 -20.38
N VAL A 317 2.10 12.23 -19.98
CA VAL A 317 1.81 11.00 -20.73
C VAL A 317 0.35 10.60 -20.54
N ALA A 318 -0.12 10.57 -19.29
CA ALA A 318 -1.47 10.11 -18.93
C ALA A 318 -2.60 11.00 -19.45
N THR A 319 -2.30 12.23 -19.86
CA THR A 319 -3.26 13.19 -20.42
C THR A 319 -3.08 13.43 -21.92
N ALA A 320 -2.09 12.79 -22.55
CA ALA A 320 -1.86 12.91 -23.98
C ALA A 320 -3.00 12.30 -24.81
N ALA A 321 -3.28 12.91 -25.96
CA ALA A 321 -4.28 12.38 -26.88
C ALA A 321 -3.86 11.00 -27.40
N GLY A 322 -4.73 10.01 -27.30
CA GLY A 322 -4.46 8.64 -27.72
C GLY A 322 -3.61 7.81 -26.74
N PHE A 323 -3.33 8.33 -25.54
CA PHE A 323 -2.69 7.55 -24.49
C PHE A 323 -3.54 6.33 -24.11
N ASP A 324 -2.90 5.17 -24.06
CA ASP A 324 -3.47 3.90 -23.63
C ASP A 324 -2.46 3.18 -22.70
N PRO A 325 -2.82 2.85 -21.45
CA PRO A 325 -1.99 2.07 -20.54
C PRO A 325 -2.09 0.55 -20.78
N GLY A 326 -2.84 0.12 -21.81
CA GLY A 326 -3.17 -1.29 -22.07
C GLY A 326 -1.96 -2.20 -22.17
N ASP A 327 -0.88 -1.80 -22.83
CA ASP A 327 0.32 -2.63 -23.00
C ASP A 327 0.99 -3.04 -21.68
N ALA A 328 1.03 -2.14 -20.69
CA ALA A 328 1.56 -2.40 -19.36
C ALA A 328 0.60 -3.24 -18.50
N ILE A 329 -0.72 -3.03 -18.64
CA ILE A 329 -1.75 -3.76 -17.89
C ILE A 329 -1.90 -5.19 -18.43
N GLU A 330 -1.99 -5.35 -19.74
CA GLU A 330 -2.14 -6.64 -20.41
C GLU A 330 -0.89 -7.50 -20.24
N PHE A 331 0.30 -6.90 -20.24
CA PHE A 331 1.53 -7.64 -19.91
C PHE A 331 1.47 -8.23 -18.51
N TRP A 332 1.00 -7.46 -17.52
CA TRP A 332 0.81 -7.97 -16.16
C TRP A 332 -0.21 -9.10 -16.10
N ASP A 333 -1.38 -8.92 -16.74
CA ASP A 333 -2.43 -9.94 -16.79
C ASP A 333 -1.95 -11.21 -17.50
N LEU A 334 -1.13 -11.09 -18.54
CA LEU A 334 -0.57 -12.24 -19.25
C LEU A 334 0.38 -13.06 -18.38
N VAL A 335 1.23 -12.38 -17.60
CA VAL A 335 2.26 -13.06 -16.79
C VAL A 335 1.76 -13.46 -15.41
N ASN A 336 0.64 -12.91 -14.89
CA ASN A 336 0.13 -13.23 -13.55
C ASN A 336 -1.32 -13.73 -13.51
N GLY A 337 -1.98 -13.88 -14.66
CA GLY A 337 -3.40 -14.20 -14.79
C GLY A 337 -3.79 -15.67 -14.68
#